data_AF-A0AAD7NBA2-F1
#
_entry.id   AF-A0AAD7NBA2-F1
#
_cell.length_a   1.000
_cell.length_b   1.000
_cell.length_c   1.000
_cell.angle_alpha   90.00
_cell.angle_beta   90.00
_cell.angle_gamma   90.00
#
_symmetry.space_group_name_H-M   'P 1'
#
loop_
_entity.id
_entity.type
_entity.pdbx_description
1 polymer ?
#
loop_
_entity_poly.entity_id
_entity_poly.type
_entity_poly.pdbx_seq_one_letter_code
_entity_poly.pdbx_strand_id
1 'polypeptide(L)'
;VLLGHALAMERVRWSERYKSEVPRRWRLCRFCKDHSEDVIHALFVCKHAPIMTIRAAFFQQLFTTHPELRGVYSDPGLFFKDLLVKEKIIGLLGKLAYNIFEVFYSEP
;
A
#
# COMPACT_ATOMS: atom_id res chain seq x y z
N VAL A 1 -13.16 -3.81 -0.92
CA VAL A 1 -12.09 -3.52 -1.92
C VAL A 1 -11.42 -2.23 -1.50
N LEU A 2 -10.14 -2.27 -1.14
CA LEU A 2 -9.36 -1.07 -0.80
C LEU A 2 -9.16 -0.26 -2.08
N LEU A 3 -10.06 0.67 -2.36
CA LEU A 3 -9.95 1.53 -3.53
C LEU A 3 -8.92 2.61 -3.21
N GLY A 4 -7.67 2.37 -3.62
CA GLY A 4 -6.54 3.30 -3.48
C GLY A 4 -6.66 4.51 -4.41
N HIS A 5 -7.77 5.24 -4.36
CA HIS A 5 -8.09 6.36 -5.23
C HIS A 5 -7.03 7.48 -5.20
N ALA A 6 -6.23 7.57 -4.13
CA ALA A 6 -5.11 8.50 -4.01
C ALA A 6 -3.86 8.12 -4.83
N LEU A 7 -3.71 6.83 -5.18
CA LEU A 7 -2.50 6.28 -5.78
C LEU A 7 -2.46 6.53 -7.29
N ALA A 8 -1.27 6.75 -7.86
CA ALA A 8 -1.09 7.08 -9.26
C ALA A 8 -1.63 6.01 -10.21
N MET A 9 -1.67 4.74 -9.77
CA MET A 9 -2.31 3.66 -10.53
C MET A 9 -3.80 3.85 -10.74
N GLU A 10 -4.49 4.62 -9.89
CA GLU A 10 -5.89 5.02 -10.07
C GLU A 10 -6.00 6.48 -10.55
N ARG A 11 -5.17 7.42 -10.05
CA ARG A 11 -5.22 8.86 -10.42
C ARG A 11 -4.71 9.17 -11.83
N VAL A 12 -3.81 8.37 -12.39
CA VAL A 12 -3.17 8.62 -13.71
C VAL A 12 -3.54 7.53 -14.72
N ARG A 13 -4.57 6.74 -14.39
CA ARG A 13 -5.10 5.68 -15.26
C ARG A 13 -5.91 6.24 -16.41
N TRP A 14 -6.65 7.32 -16.19
CA TRP A 14 -7.59 7.87 -17.16
C TRP A 14 -6.96 9.04 -17.91
N SER A 15 -7.06 9.01 -19.23
CA SER A 15 -6.76 10.17 -20.06
C SER A 15 -7.82 11.25 -19.84
N GLU A 16 -7.41 12.47 -19.52
CA GLU A 16 -8.29 13.63 -19.48
C GLU A 16 -8.11 14.46 -20.75
N ARG A 17 -9.02 15.40 -21.03
CA ARG A 17 -9.06 16.20 -22.27
C ARG A 17 -7.72 16.88 -22.64
N TYR A 18 -6.84 17.08 -21.66
CA TYR A 18 -5.50 17.67 -21.82
C TYR A 18 -4.36 16.83 -21.19
N LYS A 19 -4.62 15.57 -20.83
CA LYS A 19 -3.65 14.70 -20.14
C LYS A 19 -3.61 13.33 -20.80
N SER A 20 -2.48 13.04 -21.43
CA SER A 20 -2.22 11.72 -22.01
C SER A 20 -2.09 10.66 -20.91
N GLU A 21 -2.55 9.45 -21.17
CA GLU A 21 -2.35 8.33 -20.25
C GLU A 21 -0.85 8.11 -20.02
N VAL A 22 -0.43 8.06 -18.75
CA VAL A 22 0.95 7.69 -18.41
C VAL A 22 1.04 6.16 -18.41
N PRO A 23 1.93 5.52 -19.19
CA PRO A 23 2.02 4.06 -19.18
C PRO A 23 2.39 3.54 -17.80
N ARG A 24 1.83 2.39 -17.36
CA ARG A 24 2.00 1.84 -15.99
C ARG A 24 3.43 1.88 -15.46
N ARG A 25 4.42 1.49 -16.28
CA ARG A 25 5.85 1.48 -15.92
C ARG A 25 6.44 2.86 -15.56
N TRP A 26 5.77 3.94 -15.94
CA TRP A 26 6.16 5.33 -15.64
C TRP A 26 5.39 5.92 -14.45
N ARG A 27 4.41 5.20 -13.90
CA ARG A 27 3.63 5.64 -12.72
C ARG A 27 4.39 5.31 -11.43
N LEU A 28 5.63 5.78 -11.32
CA LEU A 28 6.48 5.55 -10.17
C LEU A 28 5.89 6.22 -8.91
N CYS A 29 6.14 5.62 -7.75
CA CYS A 29 5.77 6.14 -6.44
C CYS A 29 6.29 7.56 -6.26
N ARG A 30 5.41 8.49 -5.90
CA ARG A 30 5.74 9.90 -5.72
C ARG A 30 6.77 10.12 -4.61
N PHE A 31 6.83 9.22 -3.63
CA PHE A 31 7.76 9.31 -2.52
C PHE A 31 9.10 8.64 -2.81
N CYS A 32 9.11 7.34 -3.10
CA CYS A 32 10.37 6.61 -3.20
C CYS A 32 10.93 6.52 -4.62
N LYS A 33 10.13 6.81 -5.66
CA LYS A 33 10.50 6.75 -7.09
C LYS A 33 11.05 5.40 -7.62
N ASP A 34 11.23 4.40 -6.77
CA ASP A 34 11.82 3.09 -7.12
C ASP A 34 10.85 2.11 -7.81
N HIS A 35 9.55 2.17 -7.47
CA HIS A 35 8.54 1.18 -7.89
C HIS A 35 7.26 1.87 -8.34
N SER A 36 6.35 1.14 -8.99
CA SER A 36 5.03 1.66 -9.35
C SER A 36 4.19 2.05 -8.12
N GLU A 37 3.45 3.16 -8.19
CA GLU A 37 2.55 3.64 -7.13
C GLU A 37 1.24 2.84 -7.14
N ASP A 38 1.29 1.60 -6.67
CA ASP A 38 0.12 0.74 -6.46
C ASP A 38 -0.13 0.44 -4.98
N VAL A 39 -1.25 -0.23 -4.69
CA VAL A 39 -1.69 -0.55 -3.32
C VAL A 39 -0.67 -1.43 -2.60
N ILE A 40 -0.10 -2.43 -3.27
CA ILE A 40 0.85 -3.35 -2.66
C ILE A 40 2.14 -2.60 -2.30
N HIS A 41 2.60 -1.74 -3.21
CA HIS A 41 3.74 -0.88 -2.97
C HIS A 41 3.50 0.05 -1.77
N ALA A 42 2.38 0.78 -1.77
CA ALA A 42 2.05 1.72 -0.71
C ALA A 42 1.98 1.04 0.66
N LEU A 43 1.32 -0.12 0.75
CA LEU A 43 1.12 -0.82 2.02
C LEU A 43 2.38 -1.53 2.52
N PHE A 44 3.16 -2.16 1.65
CA PHE A 44 4.17 -3.14 2.07
C PHE A 44 5.59 -2.85 1.62
N VAL A 45 5.81 -1.99 0.63
CA VAL A 45 7.15 -1.83 0.00
C VAL A 45 7.73 -0.43 0.18
N CYS A 46 6.93 0.63 0.11
CA CYS A 46 7.38 2.01 0.04
C CYS A 46 8.42 2.36 1.13
N LYS A 47 9.50 3.05 0.76
CA LYS A 47 10.60 3.38 1.70
C LYS A 47 10.50 4.78 2.30
N HIS A 48 9.35 5.43 2.15
CA HIS A 48 9.12 6.75 2.74
C HIS A 48 9.01 6.64 4.26
N ALA A 49 9.75 7.45 5.00
CA ALA A 49 9.94 7.29 6.44
C ALA A 49 8.61 7.27 7.24
N PRO A 50 7.66 8.21 7.05
CA PRO A 50 6.33 8.13 7.67
C PRO A 50 5.60 6.80 7.43
N ILE A 51 5.61 6.30 6.19
CA ILE A 51 4.95 5.03 5.82
C ILE A 51 5.67 3.84 6.47
N MET A 52 6.99 3.88 6.58
CA MET A 52 7.76 2.84 7.27
C MET A 52 7.40 2.75 8.75
N THR A 53 7.23 3.89 9.43
CA THR A 53 6.81 3.93 10.84
C THR A 53 5.42 3.34 11.04
N ILE A 54 4.45 3.72 10.19
CA ILE A 54 3.09 3.17 10.24
C ILE A 54 3.11 1.65 10.02
N ARG A 55 3.90 1.18 9.05
CA ARG A 55 4.02 -0.24 8.72
C ARG A 55 4.70 -1.04 9.83
N ALA A 56 5.72 -0.48 10.48
CA ALA A 56 6.39 -1.11 11.61
C ALA A 56 5.40 -1.34 12.78
N ALA A 57 4.59 -0.33 13.11
CA ALA A 57 3.55 -0.46 14.13
C ALA A 57 2.50 -1.52 13.75
N PHE A 58 2.06 -1.56 12.49
CA PHE A 58 1.18 -2.60 11.98
C PHE A 58 1.78 -4.00 12.14
N PHE A 59 3.03 -4.22 11.71
CA PHE A 59 3.67 -5.53 11.81
C PHE A 59 3.92 -5.95 13.26
N GLN A 60 4.26 -5.02 14.14
CA GLN A 60 4.38 -5.30 15.56
C GLN A 60 3.05 -5.82 16.11
N GLN A 61 1.94 -5.12 15.84
CA GLN A 61 0.61 -5.56 16.28
C GLN A 61 0.21 -6.89 15.65
N LEU A 62 0.40 -7.03 14.34
CA LEU A 62 0.07 -8.24 13.59
C LEU A 62 0.79 -9.46 14.15
N PHE A 63 2.11 -9.39 14.33
CA PHE A 63 2.90 -10.54 14.82
C PHE A 63 2.74 -10.80 16.31
N THR A 64 2.20 -9.85 17.07
CA THR A 64 1.82 -10.08 18.46
C THR A 64 0.53 -10.91 18.54
N THR A 65 -0.43 -10.63 17.68
CA THR A 65 -1.73 -11.34 17.66
C THR A 65 -1.69 -12.61 16.81
N HIS A 66 -0.85 -12.63 15.78
CA HIS A 66 -0.73 -13.68 14.76
C HIS A 66 0.76 -14.02 14.51
N PRO A 67 1.46 -14.62 15.49
CA PRO A 67 2.87 -14.94 15.37
C PRO A 67 3.18 -15.92 14.22
N GLU A 68 2.20 -16.74 13.81
CA GLU A 68 2.31 -17.69 12.70
C GLU A 68 2.56 -17.02 11.35
N LEU A 69 2.30 -15.72 11.22
CA LEU A 69 2.51 -14.95 9.98
C LEU A 69 3.95 -14.44 9.82
N ARG A 70 4.80 -14.60 10.84
CA ARG A 70 6.15 -14.03 10.85
C ARG A 70 7.07 -14.81 9.92
N GLY A 71 7.73 -14.11 8.99
CA GLY A 71 8.76 -14.68 8.12
C GLY A 71 8.25 -15.61 7.01
N VAL A 72 6.94 -15.69 6.81
CA VAL A 72 6.32 -16.64 5.86
C VAL A 72 6.38 -16.14 4.41
N TYR A 73 6.58 -14.84 4.18
CA TYR A 73 6.39 -14.26 2.85
C TYR A 73 7.57 -13.39 2.39
N SER A 74 8.07 -13.69 1.20
CA SER A 74 8.96 -12.84 0.41
C SER A 74 8.20 -12.00 -0.62
N ASP A 75 7.00 -12.45 -1.04
CA ASP A 75 6.14 -11.73 -1.98
C ASP A 75 5.03 -10.94 -1.27
N PRO A 76 5.02 -9.60 -1.38
CA PRO A 76 4.01 -8.76 -0.73
C PRO A 76 2.58 -8.96 -1.25
N GLY A 77 2.42 -9.40 -2.51
CA GLY A 77 1.11 -9.62 -3.12
C GLY A 77 0.40 -10.87 -2.60
N LEU A 78 1.15 -11.97 -2.45
CA LEU A 78 0.68 -13.20 -1.81
C LEU A 78 0.37 -12.94 -0.34
N PHE A 79 1.25 -12.23 0.36
CA PHE A 79 1.01 -11.86 1.74
C PHE A 79 -0.31 -11.10 1.89
N PHE A 80 -0.55 -10.08 1.05
CA PHE A 80 -1.79 -9.33 1.08
C PHE A 80 -3.04 -10.20 0.87
N LYS A 81 -3.00 -11.15 -0.07
CA LYS A 81 -4.12 -12.08 -0.30
C LYS A 81 -4.40 -12.93 0.94
N ASP A 82 -3.37 -13.42 1.61
CA ASP A 82 -3.54 -14.25 2.80
C ASP A 82 -4.08 -13.46 4.00
N LEU A 83 -3.72 -12.18 4.11
CA LEU A 83 -4.33 -11.29 5.11
C LEU A 83 -5.83 -11.06 4.83
N LEU A 84 -6.24 -10.96 3.56
CA LEU A 84 -7.64 -10.72 3.19
C LEU A 84 -8.56 -11.90 3.52
N VAL A 85 -8.04 -13.13 3.54
CA VAL A 85 -8.84 -14.32 3.87
C VAL A 85 -9.04 -14.45 5.39
N LYS A 86 -8.23 -13.77 6.20
CA LYS A 86 -8.31 -13.82 7.67
C LYS A 86 -9.17 -12.69 8.20
N GLU A 87 -10.45 -12.97 8.44
CA GLU A 87 -11.46 -12.00 8.91
C GLU A 87 -10.98 -11.15 10.10
N LYS A 88 -10.32 -11.78 11.08
CA LYS A 88 -9.79 -11.11 12.28
C LYS A 88 -8.72 -10.05 11.98
N ILE A 89 -8.10 -10.08 10.80
CA ILE A 89 -7.01 -9.18 10.38
C ILE A 89 -7.53 -8.04 9.50
N ILE A 90 -8.71 -8.18 8.89
CA ILE A 90 -9.26 -7.19 7.95
C ILE A 90 -9.36 -5.80 8.60
N GLY A 91 -9.79 -5.72 9.86
CA GLY A 91 -9.86 -4.45 10.58
C GLY A 91 -8.49 -3.79 10.76
N LEU A 92 -7.47 -4.59 11.09
CA LEU A 92 -6.09 -4.12 11.24
C LEU A 92 -5.50 -3.66 9.90
N LEU A 93 -5.75 -4.41 8.84
CA LEU A 93 -5.35 -4.08 7.47
C LEU A 93 -6.05 -2.81 6.96
N GLY A 94 -7.33 -2.63 7.29
CA GLY A 94 -8.08 -1.41 7.00
C GLY A 94 -7.47 -0.18 7.67
N LYS A 95 -7.11 -0.30 8.95
CA LYS A 95 -6.42 0.77 9.70
C LYS A 95 -5.06 1.11 9.10
N LEU A 96 -4.28 0.10 8.69
CA LEU A 96 -3.01 0.31 7.97
C LEU A 96 -3.24 1.13 6.70
N ALA A 97 -4.21 0.71 5.86
CA ALA A 97 -4.48 1.36 4.59
C ALA A 97 -4.95 2.81 4.78
N TYR A 98 -5.85 3.05 5.74
CA TYR A 98 -6.30 4.39 6.09
C TYR A 98 -5.12 5.30 6.45
N ASN A 99 -4.30 4.88 7.41
CA ASN A 99 -3.17 5.69 7.89
C ASN A 99 -2.15 5.98 6.79
N ILE A 100 -1.87 5.00 5.91
CA ILE A 100 -0.96 5.20 4.79
C ILE A 100 -1.57 6.17 3.77
N PHE A 101 -2.85 6.01 3.42
CA PHE A 101 -3.48 6.89 2.44
C PHE A 101 -3.61 8.33 2.93
N GLU A 102 -3.77 8.57 4.23
CA GLU A 102 -3.68 9.93 4.79
C GLU A 102 -2.35 10.62 4.42
N VAL A 103 -1.22 9.89 4.43
CA VAL A 103 0.09 10.43 3.99
C VAL A 103 0.08 10.76 2.50
N PHE A 104 -0.53 9.90 1.67
CA PHE A 104 -0.68 10.15 0.23
C PHE A 104 -1.64 11.31 -0.08
N TYR A 105 -2.59 11.61 0.81
CA TYR A 105 -3.49 12.75 0.66
C TYR A 105 -2.85 14.06 1.15
N SER A 106 -1.99 14.01 2.17
CA SER A 106 -1.29 15.20 2.69
C SER A 106 -0.18 15.71 1.78
N GLU A 107 0.35 14.88 0.88
CA GLU A 107 1.45 15.23 -0.01
C GLU A 107 1.08 15.03 -1.50
N PRO A 108 1.12 16.09 -2.34
CA PRO A 108 0.68 16.04 -3.72
C PRO A 108 1.52 15.17 -4.66
#